data_AF-A0A8T5ID55-F1
#
_entry.id   AF-A0A8T5ID55-F1
#
_cell.length_a   1.000
_cell.length_b   1.000
_cell.length_c   1.000
_cell.angle_alpha   90.00
_cell.angle_beta   90.00
_cell.angle_gamma   90.00
#
_symmetry.space_group_name_H-M   'P 1'
#
loop_
_entity.id
_entity.type
_entity.pdbx_description
1 polymer ?
#
loop_
_entity_poly.entity_id
_entity_poly.type
_entity_poly.pdbx_seq_one_letter_code
_entity_poly.pdbx_strand_id
1 'polypeptide(L)'
;MREVRMRYSPAAVLNSDFKELFKIVKKVVLKATLYYDWEENWIRQVVEIILQDGKTLDDLSEVSFFVVETNLHQRRLNGDDVYTLMVQNSHDLVMIGKNIEDAVVMPGSEFGIQGATLVVRGAPSGVSKMVKGFKAWKTPTSVSFVDKEADNFAEIT
;
A
#
# COMPACT_ATOMS: atom_id res chain seq x y z
N MET A 1 11.48 4.92 17.83
CA MET A 1 10.69 4.45 16.65
C MET A 1 10.06 5.67 16.00
N ARG A 2 10.02 5.77 14.67
CA ARG A 2 9.48 6.92 13.93
C ARG A 2 8.32 6.49 13.05
N GLU A 3 7.28 7.32 12.94
CA GLU A 3 6.20 7.16 11.96
C GLU A 3 6.24 8.33 10.97
N VAL A 4 6.03 8.02 9.69
CA VAL A 4 5.97 9.00 8.61
C VAL A 4 4.74 8.72 7.77
N ARG A 5 4.03 9.78 7.41
CA ARG A 5 2.94 9.73 6.45
C ARG A 5 3.33 10.49 5.20
N MET A 6 3.31 9.82 4.06
CA MET A 6 3.58 10.40 2.75
C MET A 6 2.29 10.42 1.94
N ARG A 7 1.99 11.55 1.30
CA ARG A 7 0.83 11.67 0.40
C ARG A 7 1.26 11.98 -1.01
N TYR A 8 0.58 11.37 -1.98
CA TYR A 8 0.76 11.60 -3.40
C TYR A 8 -0.53 12.14 -4.01
N SER A 9 -0.39 13.07 -4.95
CA SER A 9 -1.53 13.59 -5.69
C SER A 9 -2.12 12.52 -6.63
N PRO A 10 -3.39 12.66 -7.05
CA PRO A 10 -3.98 11.86 -8.12
C PRO A 10 -3.09 11.77 -9.36
N ALA A 11 -2.57 12.91 -9.82
CA ALA A 11 -1.73 13.00 -11.01
C ALA A 11 -0.43 12.21 -10.87
N ALA A 12 0.17 12.16 -9.68
CA ALA A 12 1.37 11.37 -9.46
C ALA A 12 1.08 9.88 -9.63
N VAL A 13 -0.02 9.38 -9.05
CA VAL A 13 -0.37 7.96 -9.10
C VAL A 13 -0.91 7.55 -10.48
N LEU A 14 -1.71 8.38 -11.13
CA LEU A 14 -2.25 8.12 -12.47
C LEU A 14 -1.19 8.20 -13.59
N ASN A 15 -0.06 8.88 -13.34
CA ASN A 15 1.10 8.87 -14.22
C ASN A 15 2.07 7.72 -13.88
N SER A 16 1.56 6.57 -13.45
CA SER A 16 2.28 5.30 -13.33
C SER A 16 1.39 4.14 -13.77
N ASP A 17 1.89 2.91 -13.70
CA ASP A 17 1.16 1.72 -14.14
C ASP A 17 -0.10 1.44 -13.30
N PHE A 18 -0.23 2.04 -12.11
CA PHE A 18 -1.47 2.04 -11.32
C PHE A 18 -2.68 2.58 -12.07
N LYS A 19 -2.49 3.39 -13.12
CA LYS A 19 -3.60 3.82 -13.99
C LYS A 19 -4.40 2.65 -14.56
N GLU A 20 -3.74 1.52 -14.86
CA GLU A 20 -4.40 0.33 -15.40
C GLU A 20 -5.25 -0.35 -14.33
N LEU A 21 -4.70 -0.52 -13.13
CA LEU A 21 -5.44 -1.02 -11.97
C LEU A 21 -6.65 -0.14 -11.64
N PHE A 22 -6.54 1.19 -11.75
CA PHE A 22 -7.63 2.10 -11.42
C PHE A 22 -8.76 2.19 -12.45
N LYS A 23 -8.58 1.59 -13.65
CA LYS A 23 -9.70 1.31 -14.55
C LYS A 23 -10.65 0.25 -13.98
N ILE A 24 -10.18 -0.53 -13.00
CA ILE A 24 -10.88 -1.68 -12.42
C ILE A 24 -11.24 -1.42 -10.96
N VAL A 25 -10.35 -0.78 -10.18
CA VAL A 25 -10.56 -0.50 -8.76
C VAL A 25 -10.64 1.00 -8.47
N LYS A 26 -11.59 1.40 -7.63
CA LYS A 26 -11.67 2.76 -7.08
C LYS A 26 -10.55 3.02 -6.07
N LYS A 27 -10.25 2.01 -5.25
CA LYS A 27 -9.34 2.13 -4.10
C LYS A 27 -8.76 0.78 -3.71
N VAL A 28 -7.52 0.80 -3.23
CA VAL A 28 -6.81 -0.32 -2.60
C VAL A 28 -6.30 0.14 -1.23
N VAL A 29 -6.53 -0.66 -0.20
CA VAL A 29 -6.06 -0.43 1.18
C VAL A 29 -5.25 -1.63 1.63
N LEU A 30 -3.99 -1.42 2.00
CA LEU A 30 -3.14 -2.45 2.57
C LEU A 30 -3.68 -2.87 3.95
N LYS A 31 -3.92 -4.17 4.13
CA LYS A 31 -4.29 -4.76 5.42
C LYS A 31 -3.12 -5.51 6.06
N ALA A 32 -2.29 -6.16 5.25
CA ALA A 32 -1.07 -6.80 5.73
C ALA A 32 -0.08 -7.03 4.59
N THR A 33 1.20 -7.03 4.92
CA THR A 33 2.26 -7.63 4.10
C THR A 33 2.60 -8.97 4.74
N LEU A 34 2.57 -10.07 3.98
CA LEU A 34 2.77 -11.41 4.52
C LEU A 34 4.16 -11.95 4.24
N TYR A 35 4.65 -11.77 3.01
CA TYR A 35 5.85 -12.43 2.52
C TYR A 35 6.43 -11.68 1.33
N TYR A 36 7.75 -11.73 1.17
CA TYR A 36 8.46 -11.25 0.00
C TYR A 36 9.07 -12.43 -0.73
N ASP A 37 8.76 -12.57 -2.01
CA ASP A 37 9.44 -13.53 -2.87
C ASP A 37 10.67 -12.87 -3.49
N TRP A 38 11.83 -13.43 -3.16
CA TRP A 38 13.11 -12.88 -3.58
C TRP A 38 13.47 -13.31 -5.00
N GLU A 39 13.08 -14.52 -5.41
CA GLU A 39 13.39 -15.12 -6.69
C GLU A 39 12.49 -14.55 -7.79
N GLU A 40 11.18 -14.55 -7.54
CA GLU A 40 10.17 -14.11 -8.51
C GLU A 40 9.85 -12.60 -8.40
N ASN A 41 10.49 -11.91 -7.45
CA ASN A 41 10.44 -10.46 -7.28
C ASN A 41 9.02 -9.87 -7.14
N TRP A 42 8.22 -10.44 -6.24
CA TRP A 42 6.91 -9.92 -5.84
C TRP A 42 6.73 -9.96 -4.32
N ILE A 43 5.72 -9.25 -3.82
CA ILE A 43 5.29 -9.29 -2.42
C ILE A 43 3.88 -9.87 -2.31
N ARG A 44 3.66 -10.77 -1.34
CA ARG A 44 2.31 -11.23 -1.00
C ARG A 44 1.71 -10.31 0.04
N GLN A 45 0.55 -9.76 -0.28
CA GLN A 45 -0.16 -8.81 0.55
C GLN A 45 -1.62 -9.21 0.71
N VAL A 46 -2.20 -8.84 1.85
CA VAL A 46 -3.65 -8.77 2.01
C VAL A 46 -4.06 -7.33 1.80
N VAL A 47 -4.96 -7.12 0.86
CA VAL A 47 -5.49 -5.80 0.52
C VAL A 47 -7.01 -5.83 0.54
N GLU A 48 -7.60 -4.68 0.81
CA GLU A 48 -9.02 -4.45 0.59
C GLU A 48 -9.19 -3.55 -0.61
N ILE A 49 -10.06 -3.94 -1.54
CA ILE A 49 -10.34 -3.17 -2.74
C ILE A 49 -11.82 -2.81 -2.83
N ILE A 50 -12.08 -1.73 -3.55
CA ILE A 50 -13.41 -1.35 -4.01
C ILE A 50 -13.36 -1.35 -5.54
N LEU A 51 -14.24 -2.10 -6.19
CA LEU A 51 -14.31 -2.16 -7.66
C LEU A 51 -14.97 -0.90 -8.23
N GLN A 52 -14.61 -0.56 -9.47
CA GLN A 52 -15.35 0.40 -10.28
C GLN A 52 -16.72 -0.19 -10.65
N ASP A 53 -17.68 0.69 -10.97
CA ASP A 53 -19.03 0.25 -11.31
C ASP A 53 -19.00 -0.62 -12.59
N GLY A 54 -19.65 -1.79 -12.51
CA GLY A 54 -19.70 -2.75 -13.61
C GLY A 54 -18.45 -3.63 -13.79
N LYS A 55 -17.44 -3.48 -12.92
CA LYS A 55 -16.24 -4.33 -12.90
C LYS A 55 -16.38 -5.51 -11.95
N THR A 56 -15.67 -6.59 -12.24
CA THR A 56 -15.60 -7.81 -11.45
C THR A 56 -14.16 -8.11 -11.03
N LEU A 57 -13.96 -9.15 -10.21
CA LEU A 57 -12.60 -9.58 -9.86
C LEU A 57 -11.84 -10.16 -11.06
N ASP A 58 -12.53 -10.70 -12.06
CA ASP A 58 -11.89 -11.30 -13.25
C ASP A 58 -11.18 -10.23 -14.09
N ASP A 59 -11.70 -9.00 -14.11
CA ASP A 59 -11.05 -7.86 -14.77
C ASP A 59 -9.64 -7.58 -14.22
N LEU A 60 -9.34 -7.95 -12.95
CA LEU A 60 -8.01 -7.74 -12.36
C LEU A 60 -6.90 -8.55 -13.04
N SER A 61 -7.26 -9.59 -13.79
CA SER A 61 -6.30 -10.36 -14.61
C SER A 61 -5.62 -9.53 -15.70
N GLU A 62 -6.17 -8.36 -16.05
CA GLU A 62 -5.57 -7.41 -17.00
C GLU A 62 -4.40 -6.62 -16.40
N VAL A 63 -4.20 -6.66 -15.07
CA VAL A 63 -3.18 -5.89 -14.36
C VAL A 63 -1.94 -6.75 -14.11
N SER A 64 -0.92 -6.59 -14.95
CA SER A 64 0.28 -7.45 -14.96
C SER A 64 1.03 -7.55 -13.63
N PHE A 65 1.01 -6.51 -12.81
CA PHE A 65 1.72 -6.48 -11.53
C PHE A 65 0.87 -6.87 -10.33
N PHE A 66 -0.42 -7.18 -10.51
CA PHE A 66 -1.37 -7.39 -9.42
C PHE A 66 -2.15 -8.70 -9.65
N VAL A 67 -1.63 -9.79 -9.11
CA VAL A 67 -2.21 -11.12 -9.29
C VAL A 67 -3.06 -11.48 -8.07
N VAL A 68 -4.35 -11.74 -8.28
CA VAL A 68 -5.25 -12.21 -7.22
C VAL A 68 -5.03 -13.69 -6.99
N GLU A 69 -4.66 -14.07 -5.76
CA GLU A 69 -4.48 -15.46 -5.38
C GLU A 69 -5.74 -16.04 -4.73
N THR A 70 -6.41 -15.24 -3.90
CA THR A 70 -7.59 -15.70 -3.16
C THR A 70 -8.48 -14.52 -2.78
N ASN A 71 -9.78 -14.67 -2.99
CA ASN A 71 -10.79 -13.82 -2.36
C ASN A 71 -11.07 -14.34 -0.95
N LEU A 72 -10.59 -13.63 0.08
CA LEU A 72 -10.72 -14.03 1.48
C LEU A 72 -12.09 -13.67 2.05
N HIS A 73 -12.66 -12.56 1.62
CA HIS A 73 -13.93 -12.05 2.14
C HIS A 73 -14.54 -11.02 1.19
N GLN A 74 -15.87 -11.01 1.10
CA GLN A 74 -16.64 -9.98 0.41
C GLN A 74 -17.70 -9.41 1.35
N ARG A 75 -17.87 -8.09 1.32
CA ARG A 75 -18.96 -7.39 2.00
C ARG A 75 -19.44 -6.20 1.19
N ARG A 76 -20.63 -5.71 1.49
CA ARG A 76 -21.17 -4.47 0.90
C ARG A 76 -21.08 -3.32 1.90
N LEU A 77 -20.56 -2.18 1.47
CA LEU A 77 -20.40 -0.98 2.30
C LEU A 77 -20.87 0.24 1.50
N ASN A 78 -21.87 0.96 2.01
CA ASN A 78 -22.41 2.17 1.37
C ASN A 78 -22.81 1.97 -0.10
N GLY A 79 -23.26 0.77 -0.47
CA GLY A 79 -23.66 0.43 -1.84
C GLY A 79 -22.55 -0.17 -2.70
N ASP A 80 -21.28 -0.01 -2.32
CA ASP A 80 -20.12 -0.58 -3.01
C ASP A 80 -19.80 -2.01 -2.53
N ASP A 81 -19.37 -2.87 -3.45
CA ASP A 81 -18.77 -4.16 -3.11
C ASP A 81 -17.30 -3.97 -2.71
N VAL A 82 -16.98 -4.47 -1.51
CA VAL A 82 -15.67 -4.39 -0.87
C VAL A 82 -15.12 -5.81 -0.74
N TYR A 83 -13.95 -6.04 -1.32
CA TYR A 83 -13.30 -7.35 -1.33
C TYR A 83 -12.01 -7.30 -0.53
N THR A 84 -11.80 -8.27 0.34
CA THR A 84 -10.51 -8.55 0.96
C THR A 84 -9.83 -9.65 0.16
N LEU A 85 -8.71 -9.32 -0.47
CA LEU A 85 -7.98 -10.19 -1.36
C LEU A 85 -6.58 -10.48 -0.82
N MET A 86 -6.11 -11.70 -1.04
CA MET A 86 -4.70 -12.03 -1.00
C MET A 86 -4.14 -11.92 -2.43
N VAL A 87 -3.07 -11.13 -2.58
CA VAL A 87 -2.52 -10.77 -3.89
C VAL A 87 -1.01 -10.87 -3.89
N GLN A 88 -0.44 -11.24 -5.04
CA GLN A 88 0.96 -10.98 -5.36
C GLN A 88 1.05 -9.61 -6.04
N ASN A 89 1.92 -8.75 -5.55
CA ASN A 89 2.15 -7.43 -6.11
C ASN A 89 3.63 -7.26 -6.46
N SER A 90 3.92 -6.97 -7.72
CA SER A 90 5.28 -6.75 -8.22
C SER A 90 5.53 -5.31 -8.66
N HIS A 91 4.60 -4.38 -8.39
CA HIS A 91 4.77 -2.98 -8.78
C HIS A 91 5.94 -2.33 -8.06
N ASP A 92 6.78 -1.59 -8.79
CA ASP A 92 8.00 -0.96 -8.29
C ASP A 92 7.81 -0.18 -6.98
N LEU A 93 6.74 0.63 -6.89
CA LEU A 93 6.37 1.35 -5.66
C LEU A 93 6.31 0.43 -4.44
N VAL A 94 5.66 -0.72 -4.57
CA VAL A 94 5.41 -1.66 -3.48
C VAL A 94 6.71 -2.38 -3.10
N MET A 95 7.62 -2.55 -4.07
CA MET A 95 8.90 -3.22 -3.89
C MET A 95 10.00 -2.34 -3.27
N ILE A 96 9.81 -1.01 -3.15
CA ILE A 96 10.81 -0.08 -2.57
C ILE A 96 11.30 -0.53 -1.18
N GLY A 97 10.41 -1.13 -0.39
CA GLY A 97 10.73 -1.59 0.97
C GLY A 97 11.50 -2.91 1.04
N LYS A 98 11.67 -3.64 -0.07
CA LYS A 98 12.18 -5.02 -0.11
C LYS A 98 13.47 -5.21 0.71
N ASN A 99 14.46 -4.33 0.53
CA ASN A 99 15.78 -4.44 1.18
C ASN A 99 15.92 -3.61 2.47
N ILE A 100 14.81 -3.20 3.10
CA ILE A 100 14.82 -2.36 4.30
C ILE A 100 14.25 -3.17 5.46
N GLU A 101 15.15 -3.67 6.31
CA GLU A 101 14.81 -4.60 7.40
C GLU A 101 14.24 -3.90 8.65
N ASP A 102 14.56 -2.61 8.85
CA ASP A 102 14.27 -1.86 10.07
C ASP A 102 13.13 -0.85 9.91
N ALA A 103 12.33 -0.96 8.84
CA ALA A 103 11.09 -0.20 8.66
C ALA A 103 10.09 -0.96 7.79
N VAL A 104 8.81 -0.61 7.91
CA VAL A 104 7.72 -1.27 7.19
C VAL A 104 6.68 -0.25 6.72
N VAL A 105 6.00 -0.57 5.61
CA VAL A 105 4.76 0.10 5.21
C VAL A 105 3.63 -0.50 6.03
N MET A 106 2.93 0.35 6.78
CA MET A 106 1.91 -0.07 7.74
C MET A 106 0.56 -0.34 7.06
N PRO A 107 -0.23 -1.28 7.59
CA PRO A 107 -1.65 -1.38 7.30
C PRO A 107 -2.36 -0.04 7.42
N GLY A 108 -3.36 0.18 6.57
CA GLY A 108 -4.03 1.48 6.40
C GLY A 108 -3.37 2.40 5.39
N SER A 109 -2.19 2.05 4.87
CA SER A 109 -1.67 2.66 3.64
C SER A 109 -2.63 2.35 2.47
N GLU A 110 -2.88 3.32 1.62
CA GLU A 110 -3.90 3.22 0.59
C GLU A 110 -3.53 3.99 -0.68
N PHE A 111 -4.09 3.57 -1.80
CA PHE A 111 -3.96 4.24 -3.08
C PHE A 111 -5.23 4.06 -3.91
N GLY A 112 -5.56 5.06 -4.72
CA GLY A 112 -6.76 5.08 -5.55
C GLY A 112 -6.74 6.25 -6.51
N ILE A 113 -7.87 6.48 -7.18
CA ILE A 113 -8.05 7.60 -8.12
C ILE A 113 -7.83 8.97 -7.45
N GLN A 114 -8.01 9.06 -6.13
CA GLN A 114 -7.80 10.28 -5.35
C GLN A 114 -6.35 10.50 -4.89
N GLY A 115 -5.41 9.63 -5.31
CA GLY A 115 -4.00 9.68 -4.92
C GLY A 115 -3.64 8.54 -3.97
N ALA A 116 -2.57 8.72 -3.21
CA ALA A 116 -2.08 7.69 -2.28
C ALA A 116 -1.66 8.28 -0.94
N THR A 117 -1.83 7.48 0.12
CA THR A 117 -1.30 7.75 1.45
C THR A 117 -0.50 6.53 1.90
N LEU A 118 0.80 6.71 2.12
CA LEU A 118 1.68 5.68 2.67
C LEU A 118 1.99 6.01 4.12
N VAL A 119 1.84 5.04 5.00
CA VAL A 119 2.22 5.13 6.40
C VAL A 119 3.44 4.23 6.60
N VAL A 120 4.57 4.79 7.01
CA VAL A 120 5.83 4.07 7.22
C VAL A 120 6.20 4.15 8.68
N ARG A 121 6.58 3.02 9.29
CA ARG A 121 7.00 2.96 10.69
C ARG A 121 8.25 2.11 10.85
N GLY A 122 9.16 2.51 11.73
CA GLY A 122 10.38 1.75 11.99
C GLY A 122 11.45 2.49 12.79
N ALA A 123 12.67 2.00 12.71
CA ALA A 123 13.86 2.71 13.16
C ALA A 123 14.10 3.96 12.29
N PRO A 124 14.70 5.03 12.84
CA PRO A 124 14.95 6.26 12.09
C PRO A 124 15.74 6.04 10.78
N SER A 125 16.70 5.11 10.77
CA SER A 125 17.48 4.72 9.60
C SER A 125 16.63 4.12 8.49
N GLY A 126 15.86 3.07 8.79
CA GLY A 126 14.97 2.40 7.84
C GLY A 126 13.90 3.33 7.29
N VAL A 127 13.26 4.11 8.16
CA VAL A 127 12.27 5.11 7.77
C VAL A 127 12.87 6.12 6.80
N SER A 128 14.10 6.60 7.07
CA SER A 128 14.77 7.54 6.18
C SER A 128 15.10 6.93 4.82
N LYS A 129 15.53 5.66 4.77
CA LYS A 129 15.75 4.90 3.54
C LYS A 129 14.45 4.73 2.74
N MET A 130 13.35 4.35 3.40
CA MET A 130 12.04 4.22 2.75
C MET A 130 11.57 5.55 2.18
N VAL A 131 11.60 6.62 2.96
CA VAL A 131 11.20 7.96 2.50
C VAL A 131 12.05 8.39 1.30
N LYS A 132 13.36 8.10 1.29
CA LYS A 132 14.23 8.39 0.15
C LYS A 132 13.82 7.60 -1.10
N GLY A 133 13.56 6.30 -0.97
CA GLY A 133 13.10 5.45 -2.06
C GLY A 133 11.76 5.93 -2.63
N PHE A 134 10.79 6.21 -1.76
CA PHE A 134 9.49 6.74 -2.13
C PHE A 134 9.58 8.08 -2.87
N LYS A 135 10.42 9.01 -2.40
CA LYS A 135 10.69 10.28 -3.09
C LYS A 135 11.37 10.10 -4.45
N ALA A 136 12.20 9.08 -4.60
CA ALA A 136 12.88 8.78 -5.86
C ALA A 136 11.93 8.18 -6.89
N TRP A 137 10.91 7.42 -6.46
CA TRP A 137 9.85 6.94 -7.35
C TRP A 137 9.05 8.12 -7.92
N LYS A 138 8.46 8.95 -7.06
CA LYS A 138 7.79 10.20 -7.44
C LYS A 138 7.85 11.21 -6.30
N THR A 139 7.74 12.50 -6.61
CA THR A 139 7.69 13.55 -5.58
C THR A 139 6.35 13.49 -4.83
N PRO A 140 6.35 13.28 -3.50
CA PRO A 140 5.14 13.34 -2.69
C PRO A 140 4.65 14.79 -2.53
N THR A 141 3.34 14.97 -2.46
CA THR A 141 2.71 16.27 -2.16
C THR A 141 3.00 16.71 -0.72
N SER A 142 3.09 15.75 0.21
CA SER A 142 3.43 16.03 1.60
C SER A 142 4.17 14.87 2.25
N VAL A 143 5.07 15.20 3.17
CA VAL A 143 5.71 14.24 4.07
C VAL A 143 5.55 14.79 5.49
N SER A 144 4.86 14.03 6.34
CA SER A 144 4.56 14.43 7.72
C SER A 144 5.16 13.43 8.68
N PHE A 145 5.90 13.92 9.67
CA PHE A 145 6.43 13.11 10.74
C PHE A 145 5.42 13.08 11.88
N VAL A 146 5.09 11.89 12.35
CA VAL A 146 4.28 11.72 13.56
C VAL A 146 5.26 11.42 14.68
N ASP A 147 5.57 12.45 15.46
CA ASP A 147 6.28 12.27 16.70
C ASP A 147 5.32 11.61 17.68
N LYS A 148 5.63 10.39 18.10
CA LYS A 148 5.02 9.82 19.28
C LYS A 148 5.75 10.42 20.47
N GLU A 149 5.03 11.16 21.33
CA GLU A 149 5.46 11.28 22.72
C GLU A 149 5.80 9.87 23.22
N ALA A 150 6.94 9.75 23.91
CA ALA A 150 7.45 8.47 24.35
C ALA A 150 6.33 7.64 24.96
N ASP A 151 6.08 6.43 24.42
CA ASP A 151 5.19 5.46 25.05
C ASP A 151 5.74 5.22 26.46
N ASN A 152 5.16 5.91 27.45
CA ASN A 152 5.47 5.78 28.86
C ASN A 152 4.89 4.42 29.28
N PHE A 153 5.63 3.34 29.06
CA PHE A 153 5.32 2.01 29.61
C PHE A 153 5.53 1.93 31.14
N ALA A 154 5.57 3.08 31.82
CA ALA A 154 5.47 3.13 33.27
C ALA A 154 3.99 3.03 33.65
N GLU A 155 3.47 1.80 33.72
CA GLU A 155 2.35 1.36 34.58
C GLU A 155 1.77 0.03 34.05
N ILE A 156 2.60 -1.02 34.06
CA ILE A 156 2.09 -2.37 34.29
C ILE A 156 3.04 -3.01 35.31
N THR A 157 2.74 -2.76 36.58
CA THR A 157 3.22 -3.51 37.75
C THR A 157 2.08 -4.34 38.30
#